data_AF-A0A3Z1G456-F1
#
_entry.id   AF-A0A3Z1G456-F1
#
_cell.length_a   1.000
_cell.length_b   1.000
_cell.length_c   1.000
_cell.angle_alpha   90.00
_cell.angle_beta   90.00
_cell.angle_gamma   90.00
#
_symmetry.space_group_name_H-M   'P 1'
#
loop_
_entity.id
_entity.type
_entity.pdbx_description
1 polymer ?
#
loop_
_entity_poly.entity_id
_entity_poly.type
_entity_poly.pdbx_seq_one_letter_code
_entity_poly.pdbx_strand_id
1 'polypeptide(L)'
;DAQNRNTDLQRRLAAGSRVRVEGRCSVPTRTETASTRRVGNAATVELSPGAGQNVLNIRAGIISDQEKLKYLQEYVRTQCE
;
A
#
# COMPACT_ATOMS: atom_id res chain seq x y z
N ASP A 1 -13.54 -1.24 9.24
CA ASP A 1 -13.75 -1.66 7.85
C ASP A 1 -12.55 -1.27 6.96
N ALA A 2 -12.18 -2.12 6.01
CA ALA A 2 -11.02 -1.92 5.15
C ALA A 2 -11.28 -0.84 4.07
N GLN A 3 -12.49 -0.81 3.51
CA GLN A 3 -12.93 0.20 2.54
C GLN A 3 -12.82 1.59 3.15
N ASN A 4 -13.40 1.79 4.35
CA ASN A 4 -13.41 3.07 5.05
C ASN A 4 -11.99 3.59 5.32
N ARG A 5 -11.07 2.70 5.70
CA ARG A 5 -9.65 3.06 5.89
C ARG A 5 -8.99 3.47 4.58
N ASN A 6 -9.30 2.80 3.47
CA ASN A 6 -8.74 3.16 2.17
C ASN A 6 -9.29 4.50 1.66
N THR A 7 -10.60 4.75 1.85
CA THR A 7 -11.24 6.04 1.52
C THR A 7 -10.65 7.19 2.33
N ASP A 8 -10.38 6.98 3.62
CA ASP A 8 -9.70 8.00 4.44
C ASP A 8 -8.30 8.33 3.90
N LEU A 9 -7.52 7.30 3.53
CA LEU A 9 -6.19 7.50 2.95
C LEU A 9 -6.24 8.27 1.63
N GLN A 10 -7.22 7.98 0.76
CA GLN A 10 -7.41 8.71 -0.49
C GLN A 10 -7.74 10.17 -0.22
N ARG A 11 -8.64 10.45 0.74
CA ARG A 11 -8.98 11.82 1.15
C ARG A 11 -7.75 12.57 1.67
N ARG A 12 -6.95 11.92 2.52
CA ARG A 12 -5.72 12.50 3.07
C ARG A 12 -4.69 12.80 1.98
N LEU A 13 -4.52 11.90 1.01
CA LEU A 13 -3.64 12.11 -0.14
C LEU A 13 -4.12 13.28 -1.01
N ALA A 14 -5.42 13.36 -1.29
CA ALA A 14 -6.01 14.49 -2.02
C ALA A 14 -5.83 15.82 -1.27
N ALA A 15 -5.80 15.79 0.06
CA ALA A 15 -5.49 16.95 0.92
C ALA A 15 -3.97 17.24 1.04
N GLY A 16 -3.11 16.57 0.27
CA GLY A 16 -1.67 16.83 0.22
C GLY A 16 -0.81 15.96 1.15
N SER A 17 -1.38 14.92 1.78
CA SER A 17 -0.58 13.95 2.53
C SER A 17 0.29 13.11 1.60
N ARG A 18 1.42 12.61 2.11
CA ARG A 18 2.42 11.83 1.35
C ARG A 18 2.23 10.33 1.59
N VAL A 19 2.37 9.52 0.53
CA VAL A 19 2.35 8.05 0.64
C VAL A 19 3.79 7.54 0.66
N ARG A 20 4.11 6.73 1.67
CA ARG A 20 5.42 6.08 1.81
C ARG A 20 5.24 4.57 1.82
N VAL A 21 6.13 3.87 1.13
CA VAL A 21 6.20 2.42 1.13
C VAL A 21 7.52 1.98 1.73
N GLU A 22 7.49 0.93 2.56
CA GLU A 22 8.72 0.30 3.03
C GLU A 22 9.31 -0.51 1.87
N GLY A 23 10.50 -0.12 1.43
CA GLY A 23 11.32 -0.88 0.50
C GLY A 23 12.32 -1.72 1.29
N ARG A 24 12.33 -3.04 1.06
CA ARG A 24 13.42 -3.90 1.53
C ARG A 24 14.29 -4.28 0.34
N CYS A 25 15.47 -3.70 0.25
CA CYS A 25 16.51 -4.16 -0.68
C CYS A 25 17.35 -5.21 0.04
N SER A 26 17.30 -6.47 -0.42
CA SER A 26 18.11 -7.58 0.11
C SER A 26 19.55 -7.61 -0.43
N VAL A 27 19.91 -6.66 -1.30
CA VAL A 27 21.25 -6.59 -1.89
C VAL A 27 22.19 -5.87 -0.92
N PRO A 28 23.36 -6.45 -0.55
CA PRO A 28 24.31 -5.77 0.31
C PRO A 28 24.83 -4.51 -0.39
N THR A 29 24.44 -3.35 0.12
CA THR A 29 24.92 -2.05 -0.34
C THR A 29 26.42 -1.96 -0.05
N ARG A 30 27.26 -1.89 -1.09
CA ARG A 30 28.63 -1.38 -0.90
C ARG A 30 28.51 0.06 -0.44
N THR A 31 28.90 0.32 0.79
CA THR A 31 28.87 1.65 1.41
C THR A 31 29.80 2.58 0.64
N GLU A 32 29.28 3.32 -0.34
CA GLU A 32 29.97 4.50 -0.84
C GLU A 32 29.75 5.65 0.15
N THR A 33 30.86 6.13 0.70
CA THR A 33 30.98 7.21 1.67
C THR A 33 30.29 8.47 1.16
N ALA A 34 29.08 8.77 1.65
CA ALA A 34 28.36 10.00 1.29
C ALA A 34 28.15 10.90 2.51
N SER A 35 28.55 12.15 2.30
CA SER A 35 28.56 13.29 3.22
C SER A 35 27.30 13.46 4.08
N THR A 36 27.52 14.01 5.26
CA THR A 36 26.57 14.45 6.28
C THR A 36 25.44 15.37 5.77
N ARG A 37 24.37 14.79 5.19
CA ARG A 37 23.05 15.46 5.09
C ARG A 37 21.95 14.46 5.43
N ARG A 38 21.41 14.58 6.66
CA ARG A 38 20.22 13.90 7.22
C ARG A 38 19.67 12.75 6.37
N VAL A 39 20.24 11.56 6.54
CA VAL A 39 19.63 10.30 6.07
C VAL A 39 18.43 10.01 6.96
N GLY A 40 17.26 10.46 6.52
CA GLY A 40 15.99 9.90 7.00
C GLY A 40 15.94 8.40 6.70
N ASN A 41 15.20 7.66 7.54
CA ASN A 41 15.08 6.20 7.51
C ASN A 41 15.15 5.62 6.08
N ALA A 42 16.32 5.07 5.71
CA ALA A 42 16.66 4.67 4.35
C ALA A 42 15.79 3.51 3.81
N ALA A 43 14.88 2.97 4.63
CA ALA A 43 13.97 1.90 4.29
C ALA A 43 12.62 2.38 3.71
N THR A 44 12.28 3.67 3.77
CA THR A 44 10.97 4.15 3.26
C THR A 44 11.12 5.01 2.01
N VAL A 45 10.55 4.53 0.90
CA VAL A 45 10.48 5.27 -0.36
C VAL A 45 9.17 6.04 -0.37
N GLU A 46 9.26 7.34 -0.62
CA GLU A 46 8.07 8.15 -0.84
C GLU A 46 7.65 8.11 -2.31
N LEU A 47 6.35 7.93 -2.52
CA LEU A 47 5.76 7.89 -3.85
C LEU A 47 5.39 9.29 -4.35
N SER A 48 5.49 9.50 -5.66
CA SER A 48 4.87 10.65 -6.29
C SER A 48 3.34 10.64 -6.04
N PRO A 49 2.65 11.79 -6.09
CA PRO A 49 1.20 11.84 -5.84
C PRO A 49 0.41 10.86 -6.70
N GLY A 50 0.73 10.79 -8.01
CA GLY A 50 0.11 9.84 -8.93
C GLY A 50 0.39 8.37 -8.56
N ALA A 51 1.62 8.04 -8.19
CA ALA A 51 1.96 6.68 -7.74
C ALA A 51 1.26 6.33 -6.42
N GLY A 52 1.15 7.28 -5.48
CA GLY A 52 0.40 7.11 -4.23
C GLY A 52 -1.08 6.84 -4.49
N GLN A 53 -1.70 7.56 -5.44
CA GLN A 53 -3.09 7.34 -5.83
C GLN A 53 -3.27 5.96 -6.46
N ASN A 54 -2.35 5.55 -7.34
CA ASN A 54 -2.40 4.23 -7.98
C ASN A 54 -2.35 3.10 -6.94
N VAL A 55 -1.48 3.20 -5.93
CA VAL A 55 -1.41 2.22 -4.85
C VAL A 55 -2.73 2.13 -4.07
N LEU A 56 -3.35 3.26 -3.75
CA LEU A 56 -4.65 3.27 -3.05
C LEU A 56 -5.81 2.76 -3.92
N ASN A 57 -5.74 2.94 -5.24
CA ASN A 57 -6.71 2.36 -6.18
C ASN A 57 -6.56 0.83 -6.28
N ILE A 58 -5.32 0.33 -6.39
CA ILE A 58 -5.04 -1.11 -6.36
C ILE A 58 -5.55 -1.72 -5.05
N ARG A 59 -5.30 -1.05 -3.92
CA ARG A 59 -5.81 -1.48 -2.62
C ARG A 59 -7.34 -1.54 -2.58
N ALA A 60 -8.05 -0.60 -3.20
CA ALA A 60 -9.51 -0.63 -3.30
C ALA A 60 -9.99 -1.87 -4.07
N GLY A 61 -9.35 -2.19 -5.20
CA GLY A 61 -9.64 -3.39 -5.98
C GLY A 61 -9.46 -4.67 -5.15
N ILE A 62 -8.32 -4.80 -4.46
CA ILE A 62 -8.03 -5.96 -3.61
C ILE A 62 -9.08 -6.14 -2.50
N ILE A 63 -9.51 -5.05 -1.85
CA ILE A 63 -10.55 -5.11 -0.81
C ILE A 63 -11.85 -5.65 -1.41
N SER A 64 -12.29 -5.12 -2.55
CA SER A 64 -13.52 -5.58 -3.21
C SER A 64 -13.42 -7.06 -3.61
N ASP A 65 -12.28 -7.47 -4.14
CA ASP A 65 -12.08 -8.86 -4.57
C ASP A 65 -12.02 -9.82 -3.38
N GLN A 66 -11.45 -9.41 -2.25
CA GLN A 66 -11.49 -10.20 -1.01
C GLN A 66 -12.92 -10.41 -0.51
N GLU A 67 -13.78 -9.39 -0.58
CA GLU A 67 -15.20 -9.53 -0.20
C GLU A 67 -15.93 -10.51 -1.14
N LYS A 68 -15.71 -10.39 -2.45
CA LYS A 68 -16.28 -11.34 -3.44
C LYS A 68 -15.80 -12.76 -3.19
N LEU A 69 -14.51 -12.95 -2.95
CA LEU A 69 -13.94 -14.27 -2.67
C LEU A 69 -14.52 -14.87 -1.39
N LYS A 70 -14.66 -14.07 -0.32
CA LYS A 70 -15.29 -14.53 0.92
C LYS A 70 -16.72 -15.00 0.65
N TYR A 71 -17.51 -14.20 -0.06
CA TYR A 71 -18.89 -14.55 -0.43
C TYR A 71 -18.95 -15.85 -1.24
N LEU A 72 -18.13 -15.97 -2.28
CA LEU A 72 -18.12 -17.16 -3.15
C LEU A 72 -17.68 -18.42 -2.40
N GLN A 73 -16.68 -18.31 -1.52
CA GLN A 73 -16.25 -19.42 -0.68
C GLN A 73 -17.35 -19.86 0.30
N GLU A 74 -18.07 -18.91 0.89
CA GLU A 74 -19.21 -19.20 1.77
C GLU A 74 -20.38 -19.82 1.00
N TYR A 75 -20.65 -19.35 -0.21
CA TYR A 75 -21.65 -19.95 -1.10
C TYR A 75 -21.32 -21.43 -1.38
N VAL A 76 -20.08 -21.74 -1.77
CA VAL A 76 -19.66 -23.12 -2.03
C VAL A 76 -19.82 -24.00 -0.78
N ARG A 77 -19.39 -23.53 0.39
CA ARG A 77 -19.54 -24.27 1.65
C ARG A 77 -20.99 -24.51 2.08
N THR A 78 -21.90 -23.62 1.71
CA THR A 78 -23.31 -23.73 2.14
C THR A 78 -24.18 -24.48 1.14
N GLN A 79 -23.82 -24.48 -0.15
CA GLN A 79 -24.64 -25.04 -1.23
C GLN A 79 -24.07 -26.32 -1.85
N CYS A 80 -22.78 -26.61 -1.67
CA CYS A 80 -22.10 -27.72 -2.34
C CYS A 80 -21.45 -28.73 -1.38
N GLU A 81 -21.46 -28.47 -0.07
CA GLU A 81 -21.19 -29.45 0.99
C GLU A 81 -22.53 -29.98 1.53
#